data_AF-A0A961NLG0-F1
#
_entry.id   AF-A0A961NLG0-F1
#
_cell.length_a   1.000
_cell.length_b   1.000
_cell.length_c   1.000
_cell.angle_alpha   90.00
_cell.angle_beta   90.00
_cell.angle_gamma   90.00
#
_symmetry.space_group_name_H-M   'P 1'
#
loop_
_entity.id
_entity.type
_entity.pdbx_description
1 polymer ?
#
loop_
_entity_poly.entity_id
_entity_poly.type
_entity_poly.pdbx_seq_one_letter_code
_entity_poly.pdbx_strand_id
1 'polypeptide(L)'
;MIREYGRPIAYLFCYSIPLAAFLGLWQGGAWVYAAPIIAFVLIPGVELFAPGWTINADPVIENQRKHMRLYDLVVYLSVPIQMTLVAYFIYQLRLPAQYATYELVGIIWSVGLSCGSLGINVAHELGHRKKKSEQWMAKALLLSSLYMHFIIEHNLGHHRHVATPRDPATARKGENLYQFWMRSIRDGLRSAYNIEAQRLQRKGRGAFSLANEVIFMLCLQGMVLFLIGVLAGW
;
A
#
# COMPACT_ATOMS: atom_id res chain seq x y z
N MET A 1 -18.24 27.32 -9.22
CA MET A 1 -18.69 26.75 -7.92
C MET A 1 -18.82 25.23 -7.92
N ILE A 2 -19.65 24.57 -8.74
CA ILE A 2 -19.72 23.07 -8.76
C ILE A 2 -18.37 22.42 -9.16
N ARG A 3 -17.54 23.13 -9.94
CA ARG A 3 -16.21 22.70 -10.42
C ARG A 3 -15.07 22.71 -9.37
N GLU A 4 -15.25 23.40 -8.24
CA GLU A 4 -14.23 23.46 -7.17
C GLU A 4 -14.55 22.55 -5.99
N TYR A 5 -15.84 22.35 -5.70
CA TYR A 5 -16.35 21.54 -4.59
C TYR A 5 -16.67 20.09 -4.96
N GLY A 6 -16.64 19.68 -6.25
CA GLY A 6 -16.85 18.29 -6.67
C GLY A 6 -15.62 17.38 -6.50
N ARG A 7 -14.45 17.95 -6.18
CA ARG A 7 -13.16 17.25 -6.10
C ARG A 7 -12.95 16.40 -4.83
N PRO A 8 -13.55 16.69 -3.66
CA PRO A 8 -13.39 15.84 -2.49
C PRO A 8 -14.07 14.47 -2.62
N ILE A 9 -15.23 14.42 -3.29
CA ILE A 9 -15.96 13.16 -3.55
C ILE A 9 -15.15 12.26 -4.48
N ALA A 10 -14.35 12.84 -5.38
CA ALA A 10 -13.48 12.07 -6.25
C ALA A 10 -12.44 11.24 -5.47
N TYR A 11 -12.03 11.66 -4.26
CA TYR A 11 -11.15 10.84 -3.44
C TYR A 11 -11.82 9.53 -2.99
N LEU A 12 -13.15 9.46 -2.93
CA LEU A 12 -13.85 8.21 -2.60
C LEU A 12 -13.65 7.13 -3.66
N PHE A 13 -13.26 7.49 -4.89
CA PHE A 13 -12.92 6.49 -5.92
C PHE A 13 -11.74 5.61 -5.53
N CYS A 14 -10.90 6.02 -4.57
CA CYS A 14 -9.85 5.13 -4.03
C CYS A 14 -10.44 3.87 -3.38
N TYR A 15 -11.71 3.89 -2.97
CA TYR A 15 -12.41 2.74 -2.41
C TYR A 15 -13.07 1.82 -3.43
N SER A 16 -13.02 2.13 -4.72
CA SER A 16 -13.60 1.27 -5.77
C SER A 16 -12.99 -0.14 -5.78
N ILE A 17 -11.66 -0.23 -5.69
CA ILE A 17 -10.90 -1.49 -5.64
C ILE A 17 -11.20 -2.32 -4.38
N PRO A 18 -11.06 -1.81 -3.13
CA PRO A 18 -11.40 -2.58 -1.93
C PRO A 18 -12.88 -2.97 -1.87
N LEU A 19 -13.79 -2.10 -2.36
CA LEU A 19 -15.21 -2.43 -2.42
C LEU A 19 -15.47 -3.58 -3.41
N ALA A 20 -14.88 -3.52 -4.61
CA ALA A 20 -15.00 -4.59 -5.59
C ALA A 20 -14.40 -5.92 -5.08
N ALA A 21 -13.26 -5.86 -4.39
CA ALA A 21 -12.65 -7.02 -3.75
C ALA A 21 -13.55 -7.60 -2.65
N PHE A 22 -14.17 -6.75 -1.82
CA PHE A 22 -15.13 -7.17 -0.80
C PHE A 22 -16.37 -7.84 -1.42
N LEU A 23 -16.94 -7.25 -2.47
CA LEU A 23 -18.09 -7.84 -3.16
C LEU A 23 -17.73 -9.17 -3.82
N GLY A 24 -16.52 -9.29 -4.39
CA GLY A 24 -16.01 -10.55 -4.92
C GLY A 24 -15.88 -11.63 -3.85
N LEU A 25 -15.36 -11.27 -2.66
CA LEU A 25 -15.29 -12.17 -1.50
C LEU A 25 -16.67 -12.61 -1.01
N TRP A 26 -17.62 -11.69 -0.97
CA TRP A 26 -18.97 -11.94 -0.46
C TRP A 26 -19.83 -12.77 -1.42
N GLN A 27 -19.75 -12.48 -2.72
CA GLN A 27 -20.61 -13.07 -3.75
C GLN A 27 -20.02 -14.33 -4.39
N GLY A 28 -18.69 -14.41 -4.55
CA GLY A 28 -18.02 -15.47 -5.32
C GLY A 28 -18.31 -15.39 -6.83
N GLY A 29 -18.09 -16.50 -7.54
CA GLY A 29 -18.27 -16.61 -8.98
C GLY A 29 -17.32 -15.69 -9.76
N ALA A 30 -17.79 -15.13 -10.87
CA ALA A 30 -17.01 -14.20 -11.68
C ALA A 30 -16.70 -12.86 -10.96
N TRP A 31 -17.44 -12.50 -9.90
CA TRP A 31 -17.27 -11.24 -9.17
C TRP A 31 -15.92 -11.13 -8.47
N VAL A 32 -15.25 -12.26 -8.23
CA VAL A 32 -13.87 -12.33 -7.73
C VAL A 32 -12.86 -11.59 -8.61
N TYR A 33 -13.19 -11.31 -9.87
CA TYR A 33 -12.35 -10.54 -10.81
C TYR A 33 -12.80 -9.08 -10.98
N ALA A 34 -13.78 -8.59 -10.22
CA ALA A 34 -14.28 -7.23 -10.37
C ALA A 34 -13.18 -6.17 -10.17
N ALA A 35 -12.32 -6.33 -9.15
CA ALA A 35 -11.23 -5.39 -8.90
C ALA A 35 -10.18 -5.34 -10.02
N PRO A 36 -9.62 -6.47 -10.53
CA PRO A 36 -8.69 -6.41 -11.67
C PRO A 36 -9.36 -5.91 -12.96
N ILE A 37 -10.64 -6.21 -13.20
CA ILE A 37 -11.38 -5.64 -14.34
C ILE A 37 -11.47 -4.11 -14.22
N ILE A 38 -11.80 -3.60 -13.03
CA ILE A 38 -11.80 -2.14 -12.79
C ILE A 38 -10.41 -1.56 -13.04
N ALA A 39 -9.38 -2.15 -12.45
CA ALA A 39 -8.01 -1.63 -12.46
C ALA A 39 -7.36 -1.64 -13.86
N PHE A 40 -7.55 -2.72 -14.62
CA PHE A 40 -6.81 -2.96 -15.87
C PHE A 40 -7.65 -2.86 -17.13
N VAL A 41 -8.98 -2.80 -17.03
CA VAL A 41 -9.88 -2.66 -18.19
C VAL A 41 -10.65 -1.35 -18.12
N LEU A 42 -11.41 -1.12 -17.05
CA LEU A 42 -12.30 0.04 -16.99
C LEU A 42 -11.54 1.36 -16.83
N ILE A 43 -10.58 1.44 -15.90
CA ILE A 43 -9.80 2.67 -15.69
C ILE A 43 -8.99 3.01 -16.95
N PRO A 44 -8.15 2.10 -17.52
CA PRO A 44 -7.41 2.40 -18.75
C PRO A 44 -8.33 2.67 -19.95
N GLY A 45 -9.47 1.96 -20.03
CA GLY A 45 -10.47 2.19 -21.07
C GLY A 45 -11.05 3.60 -21.00
N VAL A 46 -11.44 4.07 -19.82
CA VAL A 46 -11.90 5.45 -19.63
C VAL A 46 -10.79 6.45 -19.94
N GLU A 47 -9.57 6.19 -19.47
CA GLU A 47 -8.43 7.09 -19.67
C GLU A 47 -8.07 7.27 -21.15
N LEU A 48 -8.18 6.22 -21.97
CA LEU A 48 -7.89 6.27 -23.40
C LEU A 48 -8.84 7.19 -24.18
N PHE A 49 -10.10 7.30 -23.73
CA PHE A 49 -11.14 8.07 -24.43
C PHE A 49 -11.50 9.38 -23.73
N ALA A 50 -11.12 9.56 -22.46
CA ALA A 50 -11.37 10.78 -21.72
C ALA A 50 -10.40 11.89 -22.15
N PRO A 51 -10.87 13.14 -22.28
CA PRO A 51 -9.97 14.26 -22.51
C PRO A 51 -9.05 14.43 -21.29
N GLY A 52 -7.74 14.33 -21.51
CA GLY A 52 -6.74 14.59 -20.47
C GLY A 52 -6.79 16.05 -19.99
N TRP A 53 -6.56 16.28 -18.70
CA TRP A 53 -6.49 17.63 -18.13
C TRP A 53 -5.06 18.16 -18.27
N THR A 54 -4.89 19.28 -18.96
CA THR A 54 -3.57 19.93 -19.14
C THR A 54 -3.33 21.09 -18.16
N ILE A 55 -4.34 21.43 -17.35
CA ILE A 55 -4.28 22.56 -16.40
C ILE A 55 -3.93 22.04 -15.02
N ASN A 56 -2.76 22.42 -14.52
CA ASN A 56 -2.35 22.16 -13.14
C ASN A 56 -3.23 22.94 -12.16
N ALA A 57 -3.51 22.34 -11.00
CA ALA A 57 -4.19 23.06 -9.93
C ALA A 57 -3.31 24.21 -9.43
N ASP A 58 -3.93 25.31 -9.02
CA ASP A 58 -3.24 26.38 -8.32
C ASP A 58 -2.60 25.80 -7.03
N PRO A 59 -1.29 26.00 -6.79
CA PRO A 59 -0.60 25.49 -5.61
C PRO A 59 -1.24 25.89 -4.28
N VAL A 60 -1.87 27.06 -4.21
CA VAL A 60 -2.59 27.56 -3.03
C VAL A 60 -3.83 26.70 -2.76
N ILE A 61 -4.61 26.41 -3.81
CA ILE A 61 -5.80 25.55 -3.72
C ILE A 61 -5.39 24.11 -3.37
N GLU A 62 -4.30 23.61 -3.94
CA GLU A 62 -3.78 22.28 -3.62
C GLU A 62 -3.36 22.16 -2.15
N ASN A 63 -2.66 23.16 -1.62
CA ASN A 63 -2.26 23.17 -0.22
C ASN A 63 -3.47 23.26 0.73
N GLN A 64 -4.49 24.05 0.39
CA GLN A 64 -5.73 24.11 1.16
C GLN A 64 -6.46 22.76 1.23
N ARG A 65 -6.45 21.98 0.13
CA ARG A 65 -7.07 20.63 0.10
C ARG A 65 -6.41 19.64 1.04
N LYS A 66 -5.08 19.69 1.18
CA LYS A 66 -4.32 18.83 2.11
C LYS A 66 -4.74 19.02 3.58
N HIS A 67 -5.34 20.16 3.90
CA HIS A 67 -5.83 20.49 5.25
C HIS A 67 -7.34 20.31 5.43
N MET A 68 -8.04 19.76 4.43
CA MET A 68 -9.47 19.50 4.55
C MET A 68 -9.73 18.27 5.43
N ARG A 69 -10.65 18.41 6.39
CA ARG A 69 -11.07 17.31 7.28
C ARG A 69 -11.59 16.08 6.53
N LEU A 70 -12.23 16.28 5.38
CA LEU A 70 -12.73 15.19 4.55
C LEU A 70 -11.59 14.36 3.94
N TYR A 71 -10.49 15.01 3.54
CA TYR A 71 -9.31 14.29 3.04
C TYR A 71 -8.70 13.42 4.13
N ASP A 72 -8.50 13.98 5.33
CA ASP A 72 -8.04 13.23 6.50
C ASP A 72 -8.98 12.06 6.85
N LEU A 73 -10.30 12.28 6.78
CA LEU A 73 -11.28 11.23 7.03
C LEU A 73 -11.13 10.06 6.04
N VAL A 74 -10.98 10.35 4.74
CA VAL A 74 -10.78 9.31 3.71
C VAL A 74 -9.47 8.54 3.95
N VAL A 75 -8.38 9.26 4.21
CA VAL A 75 -7.09 8.64 4.51
C VAL A 75 -7.18 7.76 5.77
N TYR A 76 -7.84 8.23 6.83
CA TYR A 76 -7.96 7.48 8.08
C TYR A 76 -8.88 6.27 7.97
N LEU A 77 -10.03 6.40 7.28
CA LEU A 77 -10.97 5.29 7.05
C LEU A 77 -10.35 4.17 6.19
N SER A 78 -9.34 4.48 5.38
CA SER A 78 -8.63 3.47 4.59
C SER A 78 -7.97 2.39 5.47
N VAL A 79 -7.57 2.74 6.70
CA VAL A 79 -6.95 1.79 7.64
C VAL A 79 -7.92 0.69 8.07
N PRO A 80 -9.06 0.99 8.75
CA PRO A 80 -10.01 -0.06 9.11
C PRO A 80 -10.57 -0.77 7.86
N ILE A 81 -10.84 -0.06 6.76
CA ILE A 81 -11.33 -0.70 5.52
C ILE A 81 -10.36 -1.77 5.03
N GLN A 82 -9.07 -1.44 4.88
CA GLN A 82 -8.07 -2.38 4.39
C GLN A 82 -7.84 -3.54 5.38
N MET A 83 -7.76 -3.25 6.67
CA MET A 83 -7.53 -4.29 7.69
C MET A 83 -8.73 -5.24 7.80
N THR A 84 -9.96 -4.73 7.72
CA THR A 84 -11.17 -5.55 7.68
C THR A 84 -11.24 -6.39 6.42
N LEU A 85 -10.88 -5.84 5.25
CA LEU A 85 -10.87 -6.60 4.00
C LEU A 85 -9.89 -7.79 4.07
N VAL A 86 -8.68 -7.57 4.56
CA VAL A 86 -7.67 -8.63 4.71
C VAL A 86 -8.09 -9.65 5.76
N ALA A 87 -8.62 -9.22 6.91
CA ALA A 87 -9.13 -10.13 7.93
C ALA A 87 -10.30 -10.97 7.41
N TYR A 88 -11.22 -10.37 6.65
CA TYR A 88 -12.35 -11.08 6.04
C TYR A 88 -11.88 -12.08 4.99
N PHE A 89 -10.90 -11.72 4.16
CA PHE A 89 -10.27 -12.64 3.22
C PHE A 89 -9.68 -13.88 3.92
N ILE A 90 -8.87 -13.67 4.96
CA ILE A 90 -8.26 -14.76 5.74
C ILE A 90 -9.34 -15.62 6.41
N TYR A 91 -10.38 -15.00 6.96
CA TYR A 91 -11.50 -15.70 7.56
C TYR A 91 -12.23 -16.60 6.55
N GLN A 92 -12.52 -16.09 5.35
CA GLN A 92 -13.18 -16.84 4.27
C GLN A 92 -12.32 -18.03 3.84
N LEU A 93 -11.00 -17.85 3.68
CA LEU A 93 -10.09 -18.95 3.32
C LEU A 93 -10.04 -20.10 4.35
N ARG A 94 -10.44 -19.85 5.60
CA ARG A 94 -10.54 -20.88 6.64
C ARG A 94 -11.79 -21.76 6.48
N LEU A 95 -12.83 -21.29 5.80
CA LEU A 95 -14.09 -22.00 5.70
C LEU A 95 -13.97 -23.18 4.71
N PRO A 96 -14.45 -24.39 5.06
CA PRO A 96 -14.36 -25.54 4.17
C PRO A 96 -15.07 -25.32 2.82
N ALA A 97 -14.42 -25.75 1.74
CA ALA A 97 -15.00 -25.87 0.39
C ALA A 97 -15.64 -24.59 -0.21
N GLN A 98 -15.17 -23.40 0.15
CA GLN A 98 -15.82 -22.15 -0.26
C GLN A 98 -15.52 -21.71 -1.71
N TYR A 99 -14.32 -21.98 -2.24
CA TYR A 99 -13.89 -21.40 -3.51
C TYR A 99 -13.29 -22.44 -4.45
N ALA A 100 -13.72 -22.39 -5.71
CA ALA A 100 -13.02 -23.05 -6.81
C ALA A 100 -11.64 -22.41 -7.06
N THR A 101 -10.74 -23.12 -7.73
CA THR A 101 -9.38 -22.63 -7.99
C THR A 101 -9.37 -21.28 -8.73
N TYR A 102 -10.27 -21.07 -9.69
CA TYR A 102 -10.37 -19.78 -10.39
C TYR A 102 -10.81 -18.65 -9.45
N GLU A 103 -11.71 -18.94 -8.51
CA GLU A 103 -12.18 -17.96 -7.52
C GLU A 103 -11.07 -17.58 -6.56
N LEU A 104 -10.26 -18.55 -6.13
CA LEU A 104 -9.07 -18.29 -5.32
C LEU A 104 -8.08 -17.38 -6.06
N VAL A 105 -7.79 -17.65 -7.33
CA VAL A 105 -6.93 -16.80 -8.15
C VAL A 105 -7.48 -15.37 -8.23
N GLY A 106 -8.78 -15.23 -8.51
CA GLY A 106 -9.42 -13.92 -8.62
C GLY A 106 -9.41 -13.15 -7.30
N ILE A 107 -9.75 -13.81 -6.18
CA ILE A 107 -9.76 -13.17 -4.86
C ILE A 107 -8.34 -12.78 -4.42
N ILE A 108 -7.35 -13.65 -4.59
CA ILE A 108 -5.94 -13.35 -4.28
C ILE A 108 -5.50 -12.11 -5.07
N TRP A 109 -5.86 -12.05 -6.36
CA TRP A 109 -5.54 -10.90 -7.20
C TRP A 109 -6.28 -9.63 -6.74
N SER A 110 -7.59 -9.71 -6.48
CA SER A 110 -8.41 -8.58 -6.05
C SER A 110 -7.98 -7.99 -4.71
N VAL A 111 -7.77 -8.83 -3.69
CA VAL A 111 -7.31 -8.40 -2.37
C VAL A 111 -5.86 -7.90 -2.46
N GLY A 112 -5.00 -8.57 -3.21
CA GLY A 112 -3.62 -8.15 -3.46
C GLY A 112 -3.52 -6.78 -4.12
N LEU A 113 -4.39 -6.50 -5.11
CA LEU A 113 -4.51 -5.18 -5.72
C LEU A 113 -4.88 -4.11 -4.69
N SER A 114 -5.83 -4.40 -3.78
CA SER A 114 -6.19 -3.47 -2.71
C SER A 114 -5.01 -3.19 -1.76
N CYS A 115 -4.23 -4.21 -1.39
CA CYS A 115 -3.03 -4.03 -0.57
C CYS A 115 -2.01 -3.09 -1.22
N GLY A 116 -1.88 -3.12 -2.55
CA GLY A 116 -1.04 -2.18 -3.30
C GLY A 116 -1.69 -0.80 -3.45
N SER A 117 -2.87 -0.73 -4.07
CA SER A 117 -3.51 0.52 -4.52
C SER A 117 -4.01 1.38 -3.38
N LEU A 118 -4.53 0.78 -2.30
CA LEU A 118 -4.97 1.50 -1.10
C LEU A 118 -3.90 1.41 -0.01
N GLY A 119 -3.42 0.19 0.28
CA GLY A 119 -2.48 -0.06 1.37
C GLY A 119 -1.18 0.75 1.25
N ILE A 120 -0.45 0.60 0.14
CA ILE A 120 0.83 1.30 -0.04
C ILE A 120 0.64 2.80 -0.30
N ASN A 121 -0.32 3.18 -1.16
CA ASN A 121 -0.53 4.59 -1.52
C ASN A 121 -0.98 5.46 -0.33
N VAL A 122 -1.92 4.96 0.48
CA VAL A 122 -2.37 5.71 1.66
C VAL A 122 -1.30 5.65 2.76
N ALA A 123 -0.55 4.56 2.88
CA ALA A 123 0.59 4.50 3.78
C ALA A 123 1.71 5.47 3.38
N HIS A 124 1.94 5.70 2.09
CA HIS A 124 2.88 6.69 1.59
C HIS A 124 2.51 8.10 2.11
N GLU A 125 1.26 8.49 1.95
CA GLU A 125 0.75 9.77 2.43
C GLU A 125 0.88 9.91 3.95
N LEU A 126 0.36 8.93 4.71
CA LEU A 126 0.42 8.92 6.17
C LEU A 126 1.86 8.84 6.72
N GLY A 127 2.74 8.14 6.01
CA GLY A 127 4.14 7.96 6.37
C GLY A 127 4.93 9.27 6.33
N HIS A 128 4.57 10.20 5.45
CA HIS A 128 5.17 11.55 5.39
C HIS A 128 4.69 12.49 6.49
N ARG A 129 3.58 12.16 7.16
CA ARG A 129 3.03 13.02 8.20
C ARG A 129 3.87 12.97 9.47
N LYS A 130 3.83 14.06 10.24
CA LYS A 130 4.64 14.24 11.45
C LYS A 130 4.09 13.49 12.67
N LYS A 131 2.76 13.27 12.76
CA LYS A 131 2.17 12.67 13.96
C LYS A 131 2.51 11.17 14.01
N LYS A 132 2.92 10.70 15.18
CA LYS A 132 3.28 9.30 15.38
C LYS A 132 2.10 8.33 15.17
N SER A 133 0.89 8.75 15.52
CA SER A 133 -0.32 7.96 15.26
C SER A 133 -0.51 7.71 13.76
N GLU A 134 -0.32 8.71 12.92
CA GLU A 134 -0.42 8.60 11.46
C GLU A 134 0.68 7.69 10.88
N GLN A 135 1.91 7.78 11.40
CA GLN A 135 2.99 6.87 11.02
C GLN A 135 2.70 5.41 11.44
N TRP A 136 2.02 5.19 12.57
CA TRP A 136 1.56 3.85 12.96
C TRP A 136 0.44 3.34 12.06
N MET A 137 -0.47 4.21 11.62
CA MET A 137 -1.49 3.88 10.62
C MET A 137 -0.86 3.49 9.28
N ALA A 138 0.17 4.21 8.83
CA ALA A 138 0.95 3.82 7.65
C ALA A 138 1.59 2.43 7.81
N LYS A 139 2.20 2.16 8.97
CA LYS A 139 2.79 0.84 9.28
C LYS A 139 1.73 -0.27 9.27
N ALA A 140 0.53 -0.02 9.81
CA ALA A 140 -0.57 -0.98 9.76
C ALA A 140 -1.03 -1.28 8.33
N LEU A 141 -1.14 -0.25 7.48
CA LEU A 141 -1.45 -0.43 6.06
C LEU A 141 -0.36 -1.21 5.31
N LEU A 142 0.92 -0.88 5.53
CA LEU A 142 2.05 -1.61 4.90
C LEU A 142 2.18 -3.06 5.38
N LEU A 143 1.68 -3.37 6.58
CA LEU A 143 1.62 -4.74 7.06
C LEU A 143 0.70 -5.60 6.19
N SER A 144 -0.37 -5.04 5.61
CA SER A 144 -1.27 -5.76 4.69
C SER A 144 -0.59 -6.30 3.42
N SER A 145 0.55 -5.71 3.04
CA SER A 145 1.37 -6.14 1.89
C SER A 145 2.75 -6.66 2.31
N LEU A 146 2.99 -6.84 3.63
CA LEU A 146 4.28 -7.22 4.21
C LEU A 146 5.44 -6.31 3.74
N TYR A 147 5.16 -5.03 3.48
CA TYR A 147 6.11 -4.09 2.89
C TYR A 147 6.48 -2.93 3.84
N MET A 148 6.55 -3.21 5.15
CA MET A 148 6.70 -2.18 6.19
C MET A 148 8.00 -1.37 6.11
N HIS A 149 9.10 -1.96 5.63
CA HIS A 149 10.38 -1.27 5.49
C HIS A 149 10.32 -0.05 4.54
N PHE A 150 9.31 0.00 3.67
CA PHE A 150 9.04 1.12 2.77
C PHE A 150 8.97 2.46 3.48
N ILE A 151 8.36 2.54 4.68
CA ILE A 151 8.23 3.83 5.39
C ILE A 151 9.60 4.45 5.74
N ILE A 152 10.62 3.61 5.97
CA ILE A 152 11.97 4.06 6.32
C ILE A 152 12.74 4.36 5.04
N GLU A 153 12.73 3.42 4.09
CA GLU A 153 13.42 3.58 2.81
C GLU A 153 12.91 4.82 2.10
N HIS A 154 11.60 4.92 1.89
CA HIS A 154 11.02 5.96 1.07
C HIS A 154 11.34 7.34 1.61
N ASN A 155 11.11 7.53 2.92
CA ASN A 155 11.22 8.83 3.58
C ASN A 155 12.67 9.30 3.76
N LEU A 156 13.61 8.39 4.00
CA LEU A 156 14.99 8.74 4.37
C LEU A 156 16.03 8.34 3.30
N GLY A 157 15.65 7.46 2.39
CA GLY A 157 16.46 6.90 1.30
C GLY A 157 16.03 7.45 -0.06
N HIS A 158 14.86 7.05 -0.56
CA HIS A 158 14.37 7.40 -1.90
C HIS A 158 14.35 8.91 -2.14
N HIS A 159 13.68 9.72 -1.32
CA HIS A 159 13.64 11.19 -1.53
C HIS A 159 15.02 11.84 -1.59
N ARG A 160 16.01 11.27 -0.90
CA ARG A 160 17.38 11.78 -0.89
C ARG A 160 18.16 11.40 -2.15
N HIS A 161 17.85 10.26 -2.77
CA HIS A 161 18.66 9.65 -3.82
C HIS A 161 17.89 9.39 -5.12
N VAL A 162 16.64 9.85 -5.23
CA VAL A 162 15.76 9.64 -6.38
C VAL A 162 16.47 10.02 -7.68
N ALA A 163 16.27 9.23 -8.73
CA ALA A 163 16.93 9.34 -10.02
C ALA A 163 18.47 9.15 -9.99
N THR A 164 19.01 8.49 -8.96
CA THR A 164 20.43 8.12 -8.88
C THR A 164 20.61 6.61 -8.70
N PRO A 165 21.78 6.04 -9.01
CA PRO A 165 22.06 4.62 -8.78
C PRO A 165 22.00 4.18 -7.29
N ARG A 166 21.95 5.13 -6.35
CA ARG A 166 21.84 4.85 -4.91
C ARG A 166 20.40 4.62 -4.45
N ASP A 167 19.41 5.02 -5.24
CA ASP A 167 18.00 4.77 -4.94
C ASP A 167 17.59 3.38 -5.46
N PRO A 168 17.16 2.46 -4.57
CA PRO A 168 16.67 1.15 -4.97
C PRO A 168 15.52 1.22 -5.98
N ALA A 169 14.65 2.23 -5.86
CA ALA A 169 13.45 2.41 -6.69
C ALA A 169 13.71 3.13 -8.03
N THR A 170 14.94 3.57 -8.29
CA THR A 170 15.31 4.12 -9.60
C THR A 170 15.66 2.99 -10.57
N ALA A 171 14.96 2.93 -11.70
CA ALA A 171 15.23 1.97 -12.77
C ALA A 171 16.55 2.28 -13.47
N ARG A 172 17.36 1.25 -13.74
CA ARG A 172 18.64 1.40 -14.45
C ARG A 172 18.40 1.37 -15.95
N LYS A 173 19.24 2.08 -16.73
CA LYS A 173 19.16 2.05 -18.20
C LYS A 173 19.37 0.61 -18.70
N GLY A 174 18.41 0.10 -19.48
CA GLY A 174 18.43 -1.25 -20.04
C GLY A 174 18.01 -2.37 -19.08
N GLU A 175 17.60 -2.03 -17.85
CA GLU A 175 17.07 -3.00 -16.90
C GLU A 175 15.63 -3.36 -17.26
N ASN A 176 15.34 -4.66 -17.32
CA ASN A 176 13.98 -5.11 -17.56
C ASN A 176 13.14 -5.08 -16.27
N LEU A 177 11.81 -5.13 -16.44
CA LEU A 177 10.86 -5.01 -15.34
C LEU A 177 11.10 -6.02 -14.19
N TYR A 178 11.37 -7.29 -14.51
CA TYR A 178 11.51 -8.33 -13.49
C TYR A 178 12.83 -8.21 -12.71
N GLN A 179 13.91 -7.85 -13.41
CA GLN A 179 15.19 -7.52 -12.78
C GLN A 179 15.05 -6.32 -11.85
N PHE A 180 14.41 -5.24 -12.34
CA PHE A 180 14.11 -4.06 -11.55
C PHE A 180 13.28 -4.40 -10.31
N TRP A 181 12.19 -5.15 -10.48
CA TRP A 181 11.27 -5.48 -9.40
C TRP A 181 11.95 -6.24 -8.27
N MET A 182 12.68 -7.32 -8.59
CA MET A 182 13.39 -8.12 -7.61
C MET A 182 14.51 -7.33 -6.94
N ARG A 183 15.26 -6.54 -7.72
CA ARG A 183 16.32 -5.68 -7.20
C ARG A 183 15.77 -4.61 -6.26
N SER A 184 14.75 -3.89 -6.68
CA SER A 184 14.17 -2.76 -5.94
C SER A 184 13.67 -3.20 -4.56
N ILE A 185 12.98 -4.35 -4.47
CA ILE A 185 12.50 -4.88 -3.18
C ILE A 185 13.69 -5.24 -2.27
N ARG A 186 14.63 -6.06 -2.78
CA ARG A 186 15.77 -6.53 -2.00
C ARG A 186 16.66 -5.38 -1.53
N ASP A 187 17.01 -4.49 -2.45
CA ASP A 187 17.91 -3.38 -2.18
C ASP A 187 17.20 -2.29 -1.34
N GLY A 188 15.87 -2.17 -1.46
CA GLY A 188 15.03 -1.33 -0.61
C GLY A 188 15.05 -1.76 0.86
N LEU A 189 14.87 -3.06 1.12
CA LEU A 189 14.99 -3.61 2.48
C LEU A 189 16.39 -3.41 3.06
N ARG A 190 17.44 -3.65 2.26
CA ARG A 190 18.84 -3.41 2.66
C ARG A 190 19.11 -1.93 2.95
N SER A 191 18.60 -1.03 2.10
CA SER A 191 18.70 0.43 2.29
C SER A 191 18.07 0.84 3.62
N ALA A 192 16.82 0.43 3.88
CA ALA A 192 16.11 0.71 5.12
C ALA A 192 16.88 0.21 6.36
N TYR A 193 17.40 -1.03 6.30
CA TYR A 193 18.18 -1.61 7.38
C TYR A 193 19.45 -0.79 7.67
N ASN A 194 20.18 -0.38 6.63
CA ASN A 194 21.40 0.41 6.75
C ASN A 194 21.12 1.81 7.32
N ILE A 195 20.01 2.45 6.94
CA ILE A 195 19.57 3.74 7.49
C ILE A 195 19.35 3.61 9.01
N GLU A 196 18.63 2.58 9.44
CA GLU A 196 18.39 2.33 10.86
C GLU A 196 19.65 1.92 11.63
N ALA A 197 20.53 1.12 11.01
CA ALA A 197 21.82 0.76 11.59
C ALA A 197 22.67 2.02 11.87
N GLN A 198 22.74 2.95 10.90
CA GLN A 198 23.44 4.23 11.08
C GLN A 198 22.79 5.09 12.17
N ARG A 199 21.46 5.10 12.27
CA ARG A 199 20.72 5.81 13.34
C ARG A 199 21.11 5.28 14.72
N LEU A 200 21.21 3.96 14.87
CA LEU A 200 21.57 3.31 16.13
C LEU A 200 23.04 3.49 16.49
N GLN A 201 23.93 3.41 15.50
CA GLN A 201 25.36 3.66 15.71
C GLN A 201 25.61 5.06 16.28
N ARG A 202 24.93 6.08 15.74
CA ARG A 202 24.98 7.46 16.30
C ARG A 202 24.47 7.57 17.74
N LYS A 203 23.67 6.60 18.19
CA LYS A 203 23.14 6.50 19.56
C LYS A 203 23.95 5.52 20.44
N GLY A 204 25.10 5.03 19.97
CA GLY A 204 25.92 4.06 20.69
C GLY A 204 25.26 2.68 20.87
N ARG A 205 24.32 2.31 19.99
CA ARG A 205 23.60 1.03 20.06
C ARG A 205 23.96 0.11 18.90
N GLY A 206 23.89 -1.21 19.13
CA GLY A 206 24.11 -2.23 18.10
C GLY A 206 23.01 -2.26 17.04
N ALA A 207 23.40 -2.42 15.77
CA ALA A 207 22.49 -2.43 14.62
C ALA A 207 21.56 -3.66 14.58
N PHE A 208 22.00 -4.79 15.15
CA PHE A 208 21.20 -6.01 15.27
C PHE A 208 20.50 -6.04 16.63
N SER A 209 19.37 -5.34 16.73
CA SER A 209 18.52 -5.30 17.93
C SER A 209 17.09 -4.91 17.57
N LEU A 210 16.12 -5.15 18.46
CA LEU A 210 14.75 -4.68 18.30
C LEU A 210 14.62 -3.14 18.32
N ALA A 211 15.69 -2.43 18.68
CA ALA A 211 15.76 -0.97 18.51
C ALA A 211 15.92 -0.58 17.02
N ASN A 212 16.30 -1.51 16.15
CA ASN A 212 16.30 -1.33 14.70
C ASN A 212 14.86 -1.55 14.21
N GLU A 213 14.23 -0.50 13.72
CA GLU A 213 12.81 -0.57 13.35
C GLU A 213 12.55 -1.58 12.22
N VAL A 214 13.51 -1.83 11.33
CA VAL A 214 13.37 -2.85 10.28
C VAL A 214 13.32 -4.25 10.89
N ILE A 215 14.20 -4.56 11.86
CA ILE A 215 14.17 -5.87 12.53
C ILE A 215 12.84 -6.04 13.27
N PHE A 216 12.41 -5.03 14.02
CA PHE A 216 11.12 -5.07 14.71
C PHE A 216 9.96 -5.32 13.74
N MET A 217 9.93 -4.63 12.58
CA MET A 217 8.90 -4.82 11.56
C MET A 217 8.94 -6.23 10.95
N LEU A 218 10.12 -6.78 10.66
CA LEU A 218 10.25 -8.15 10.15
C LEU A 218 9.76 -9.18 11.18
N CYS A 219 10.10 -9.00 12.47
CA CYS A 219 9.58 -9.83 13.55
C CYS A 219 8.04 -9.73 13.66
N LEU A 220 7.48 -8.52 13.58
CA LEU A 220 6.04 -8.30 13.60
C LEU A 220 5.35 -8.99 12.42
N GLN A 221 5.90 -8.85 11.20
CA GLN A 221 5.40 -9.52 10.00
C GLN A 221 5.43 -11.05 10.16
N GLY A 222 6.56 -11.60 10.62
CA GLY A 222 6.70 -13.03 10.89
C GLY A 222 5.71 -13.52 11.95
N MET A 223 5.52 -12.76 13.03
CA MET A 223 4.53 -13.07 14.06
C MET A 223 3.11 -13.08 13.49
N VAL A 224 2.72 -12.08 12.68
CA VAL A 224 1.39 -12.04 12.06
C VAL A 224 1.19 -13.22 11.12
N LEU A 225 2.16 -13.55 10.28
CA LEU A 225 2.08 -14.73 9.41
C LEU A 225 1.97 -16.03 10.19
N PHE A 226 2.73 -16.17 11.27
CA PHE A 226 2.64 -17.31 12.17
C PHE A 226 1.25 -17.44 12.78
N LEU A 227 0.68 -16.34 13.31
CA LEU A 227 -0.67 -16.33 13.86
C LEU A 227 -1.72 -16.67 12.80
N ILE A 228 -1.56 -16.17 11.56
CA ILE A 228 -2.45 -16.53 10.45
C ILE A 228 -2.36 -18.03 10.16
N GLY A 229 -1.16 -18.62 10.09
CA GLY A 229 -0.98 -20.06 9.88
C GLY A 229 -1.69 -20.89 10.96
N VAL A 230 -1.44 -20.56 12.23
CA VAL A 230 -2.08 -21.23 13.38
C VAL A 230 -3.62 -21.09 13.34
N LEU A 231 -4.14 -19.89 13.04
CA LEU A 231 -5.59 -19.64 13.01
C LEU A 231 -6.29 -20.23 11.78
N ALA A 232 -5.59 -20.32 10.65
CA ALA A 232 -6.07 -20.96 9.43
C ALA A 232 -6.01 -22.50 9.50
N GLY A 233 -5.33 -23.05 10.50
CA GLY A 233 -5.21 -24.50 10.72
C GLY A 233 -4.17 -25.17 9.82
N TRP A 234 -3.10 -24.44 9.46
CA TRP A 234 -1.98 -24.92 8.66
C TRP A 234 -0.76 -25.22 9.52
#